data_AF-A0A534ZZ84-F1
#
_entry.id   AF-A0A534ZZ84-F1
#
_cell.length_a   1.000
_cell.length_b   1.000
_cell.length_c   1.000
_cell.angle_alpha   90.00
_cell.angle_beta   90.00
_cell.angle_gamma   90.00
#
_symmetry.space_group_name_H-M   'P 1'
#
loop_
_entity.id
_entity.type
_entity.pdbx_description
1 polymer ?
#
loop_
_entity_poly.entity_id
_entity_poly.type
_entity_poly.pdbx_seq_one_letter_code
_entity_poly.pdbx_strand_id
1 'polypeptide(L)'
;MGGDGVKAPLARAGQEVGEEHVGALYLRPTPAARAVFDALARLRRSDAELGRALTALEAQEADLTDHHGIRIASVEEWERRVTRALELARTRPELAVTVVHVERPGDPGAMTDYLYQAWVRLGLLGPWRNTFELQALAAGKEPMR
;
A
#
# COMPACT_ATOMS: atom_id res chain seq x y z
N MET A 1 37.25 10.40 -34.74
CA MET A 1 36.21 11.30 -35.29
C MET A 1 35.02 10.42 -35.60
N GLY A 2 34.05 10.16 -34.72
CA GLY A 2 33.35 11.06 -33.81
C GLY A 2 31.97 11.30 -34.41
N GLY A 3 31.14 10.25 -34.49
CA GLY A 3 29.88 10.24 -35.22
C GLY A 3 28.80 11.10 -34.55
N ASP A 4 28.11 11.88 -35.37
CA ASP A 4 27.04 12.81 -35.01
C ASP A 4 25.86 12.10 -34.36
N GLY A 5 25.78 12.22 -33.04
CA GLY A 5 24.62 11.86 -32.25
C GLY A 5 23.50 12.87 -32.46
N VAL A 6 22.50 12.49 -33.24
CA VAL A 6 21.20 13.16 -33.29
C VAL A 6 20.58 13.07 -31.89
N LYS A 7 20.68 14.15 -31.11
CA LYS A 7 19.95 14.31 -29.85
C LYS A 7 18.47 14.53 -30.20
N ALA A 8 17.68 13.47 -30.12
CA ALA A 8 16.23 13.58 -30.06
C ALA A 8 15.84 14.35 -28.77
N PRO A 9 14.96 15.37 -28.84
CA PRO A 9 14.51 16.07 -27.65
C PRO A 9 13.70 15.13 -26.78
N LEU A 10 14.16 14.92 -25.54
CA LEU A 10 13.37 14.32 -24.48
C LEU A 10 12.17 15.25 -24.25
N ALA A 11 11.04 14.90 -24.86
CA ALA A 11 9.76 15.49 -24.52
C ALA A 11 9.55 15.32 -23.01
N ARG A 12 9.54 16.45 -22.29
CA ARG A 12 9.06 16.53 -20.91
C ARG A 12 7.58 16.14 -20.91
N ALA A 13 7.30 14.86 -20.74
CA ALA A 13 5.99 14.39 -20.30
C ALA A 13 5.94 14.49 -18.76
N GLY A 14 5.81 15.73 -18.28
CA GLY A 14 5.15 15.96 -17.01
C GLY A 14 3.66 15.72 -17.23
N GLN A 15 3.20 14.48 -17.11
CA GLN A 15 1.80 14.25 -16.81
C GLN A 15 1.63 14.53 -15.32
N GLU A 16 0.89 15.59 -15.02
CA GLU A 16 0.35 15.86 -13.70
C GLU A 16 -0.36 14.60 -13.21
N VAL A 17 0.27 13.89 -12.28
CA VAL A 17 -0.33 12.74 -11.62
C VAL A 17 -1.26 13.34 -10.58
N GLY A 18 -2.56 13.28 -10.82
CA GLY A 18 -3.58 13.67 -9.84
C GLY A 18 -3.32 13.01 -8.48
N GLU A 19 -3.63 13.72 -7.40
CA GLU A 19 -3.41 13.31 -6.00
C GLU A 19 -4.00 11.92 -5.67
N GLU A 20 -4.97 11.47 -6.46
CA GLU A 20 -5.62 10.15 -6.43
C GLU A 20 -4.68 8.94 -6.54
N HIS A 21 -3.43 9.12 -6.97
CA HIS A 21 -2.43 8.05 -7.10
C HIS A 21 -1.31 8.10 -6.06
N VAL A 22 -1.29 9.07 -5.15
CA VAL A 22 -0.18 9.23 -4.19
C VAL A 22 -0.19 8.13 -3.11
N GLY A 23 -1.36 7.60 -2.76
CA GLY A 23 -1.47 6.37 -1.97
C GLY A 23 -1.03 5.10 -2.73
N ALA A 24 -1.14 5.13 -4.07
CA ALA A 24 -0.66 4.09 -4.96
C ALA A 24 0.83 4.27 -5.35
N LEU A 25 1.56 5.25 -4.81
CA LEU A 25 3.00 5.42 -5.08
C LEU A 25 3.85 4.29 -4.47
N TYR A 26 3.40 3.64 -3.39
CA TYR A 26 3.99 2.38 -2.91
C TYR A 26 3.75 1.21 -3.88
N LEU A 27 2.77 1.38 -4.77
CA LEU A 27 2.39 0.47 -5.84
C LEU A 27 2.70 1.11 -7.20
N ARG A 28 3.80 1.86 -7.36
CA ARG A 28 4.26 2.14 -8.73
C ARG A 28 4.48 0.77 -9.36
N PRO A 29 3.68 0.34 -10.36
CA PRO A 29 3.90 -0.92 -11.01
C PRO A 29 5.11 -0.66 -11.88
N THR A 30 6.29 -0.79 -11.29
CA THR A 30 7.47 -0.97 -12.12
C THR A 30 7.14 -2.17 -13.00
N PRO A 31 7.52 -2.15 -14.28
CA PRO A 31 7.30 -3.31 -15.15
C PRO A 31 7.80 -4.61 -14.51
N ALA A 32 8.84 -4.53 -13.68
CA ALA A 32 9.35 -5.62 -12.86
C ALA A 32 8.34 -6.14 -11.82
N ALA A 33 7.74 -5.26 -11.00
CA ALA A 33 6.71 -5.67 -10.04
C ALA A 33 5.51 -6.31 -10.74
N ARG A 34 5.04 -5.70 -11.85
CA ARG A 34 3.97 -6.26 -12.70
C ARG A 34 4.31 -7.66 -13.19
N ALA A 35 5.54 -7.89 -13.68
CA ALA A 35 5.98 -9.19 -14.16
C ALA A 35 5.98 -10.26 -13.07
N VAL A 36 6.39 -9.91 -11.83
CA VAL A 36 6.33 -10.81 -10.68
C VAL A 36 4.88 -11.18 -10.37
N PHE A 37 3.96 -10.22 -10.37
CA PHE A 37 2.54 -10.47 -10.11
C PHE A 37 1.91 -11.39 -11.16
N ASP A 38 2.17 -11.12 -12.44
CA ASP A 38 1.64 -11.94 -13.52
C ASP A 38 2.21 -13.38 -13.46
N ALA A 39 3.47 -13.54 -13.05
CA ALA A 39 4.09 -14.84 -12.85
C ALA A 39 3.47 -15.62 -11.68
N LEU A 40 3.30 -14.98 -10.52
CA LEU A 40 2.68 -15.61 -9.35
C LEU A 40 1.24 -16.03 -9.64
N ALA A 41 0.48 -15.19 -10.33
CA ALA A 41 -0.90 -15.50 -10.72
C ALA A 41 -0.98 -16.71 -11.67
N ARG A 42 -0.02 -16.84 -12.61
CA ARG A 42 0.08 -18.03 -13.47
C ARG A 42 0.39 -19.28 -12.64
N LEU A 43 1.39 -19.22 -11.76
CA LEU A 43 1.79 -20.35 -10.91
C LEU A 43 0.65 -20.82 -10.01
N ARG A 44 -0.07 -19.90 -9.39
CA ARG A 44 -1.24 -20.21 -8.55
C ARG A 44 -2.34 -20.97 -9.30
N ARG A 45 -2.53 -20.68 -10.60
CA ARG A 45 -3.52 -21.38 -11.43
C ARG A 45 -3.03 -22.75 -11.91
N SER A 46 -1.72 -22.91 -12.11
CA SER A 46 -1.14 -24.17 -12.58
C SER A 46 -0.85 -25.18 -11.47
N ASP A 47 -0.71 -24.73 -10.22
CA ASP A 47 -0.39 -25.57 -9.07
C ASP A 47 -1.46 -25.44 -7.98
N ALA A 48 -2.26 -26.50 -7.82
CA ALA A 48 -3.36 -26.53 -6.86
C ALA A 48 -2.90 -26.59 -5.39
N GLU A 49 -1.73 -27.15 -5.11
CA GLU A 49 -1.18 -27.18 -3.76
C GLU A 49 -0.70 -25.80 -3.34
N LEU A 50 0.08 -25.14 -4.21
CA LEU A 50 0.46 -23.75 -4.02
C LEU A 50 -0.78 -22.85 -3.88
N GLY A 51 -1.80 -23.07 -4.72
CA GLY A 51 -3.07 -22.35 -4.63
C GLY A 51 -3.74 -22.47 -3.27
N ARG A 52 -3.81 -23.69 -2.70
CA ARG A 52 -4.36 -23.91 -1.35
C ARG A 52 -3.49 -23.28 -0.26
N ALA A 53 -2.17 -23.41 -0.34
CA ALA A 53 -1.25 -22.83 0.63
C ALA A 53 -1.34 -21.30 0.68
N LEU A 54 -1.41 -20.65 -0.50
CA LEU A 54 -1.59 -19.20 -0.59
C LEU A 54 -2.95 -18.76 0.00
N THR A 55 -4.04 -19.47 -0.33
CA THR A 55 -5.36 -19.19 0.27
C THR A 55 -5.34 -19.33 1.79
N ALA A 56 -4.67 -20.36 2.33
CA ALA A 56 -4.59 -20.57 3.78
C ALA A 56 -3.84 -19.43 4.48
N LEU A 57 -2.78 -18.91 3.87
CA LEU A 57 -2.01 -17.80 4.43
C LEU A 57 -2.71 -16.44 4.19
N GLU A 58 -3.52 -16.30 3.13
CA GLU A 58 -4.40 -15.15 2.93
C GLU A 58 -5.49 -15.08 4.02
N ALA A 59 -5.99 -16.24 4.46
CA ALA A 59 -6.99 -16.35 5.52
C ALA A 59 -6.44 -16.11 6.93
N GLN A 60 -5.12 -16.01 7.12
CA GLN A 60 -4.57 -15.62 8.42
C GLN A 60 -4.90 -14.17 8.74
N GLU A 61 -5.20 -13.91 10.02
CA GLU A 61 -5.30 -12.57 10.55
C GLU A 61 -3.97 -11.83 10.33
N ALA A 62 -4.05 -10.55 10.00
CA ALA A 62 -2.86 -9.77 9.77
C ALA A 62 -2.13 -9.56 11.11
N ASP A 63 -0.85 -9.93 11.13
CA ASP A 63 0.03 -9.58 12.24
C ASP A 63 0.24 -8.07 12.24
N LEU A 64 -0.32 -7.39 13.24
CA LEU A 64 -0.15 -5.95 13.41
C LEU A 64 1.26 -5.58 13.89
N THR A 65 2.06 -6.55 14.34
CA THR A 65 3.44 -6.34 14.79
C THR A 65 4.47 -6.40 13.66
N ASP A 66 4.22 -7.20 12.61
CA ASP A 66 5.07 -7.30 11.42
C ASP A 66 4.47 -6.47 10.25
N HIS A 67 4.78 -5.18 10.25
CA HIS A 67 4.27 -4.22 9.26
C HIS A 67 5.34 -3.27 8.74
N HIS A 68 5.03 -2.62 7.62
CA HIS A 68 5.82 -1.49 7.12
C HIS A 68 5.12 -0.17 7.42
N GLY A 69 5.71 0.61 8.34
CA GLY A 69 5.21 1.91 8.75
C GLY A 69 5.48 3.00 7.72
N ILE A 70 4.46 3.81 7.42
CA ILE A 70 4.51 4.95 6.52
C ILE A 70 4.00 6.17 7.27
N ARG A 71 4.84 7.21 7.37
CA ARG A 71 4.43 8.48 7.95
C ARG A 71 3.71 9.34 6.91
N ILE A 72 2.47 9.72 7.22
CA ILE A 72 1.63 10.65 6.47
C ILE A 72 1.80 12.05 7.04
N ALA A 73 1.76 13.06 6.17
CA ALA A 73 2.10 14.42 6.51
C ALA A 73 1.09 15.09 7.47
N SER A 74 -0.18 14.69 7.39
CA SER A 74 -1.24 15.25 8.24
C SER A 74 -2.35 14.23 8.55
N VAL A 75 -3.08 14.49 9.63
CA VAL A 75 -4.29 13.72 9.99
C VAL A 75 -5.35 13.79 8.91
N GLU A 76 -5.53 14.96 8.29
CA GLU A 76 -6.51 15.16 7.22
C GLU A 76 -6.19 14.27 6.00
N GLU A 77 -4.92 14.22 5.58
CA GLU A 77 -4.50 13.33 4.50
C GLU A 77 -4.65 11.85 4.90
N TRP A 78 -4.32 11.53 6.14
CA TRP A 78 -4.48 10.17 6.66
C TRP A 78 -5.94 9.71 6.63
N GLU A 79 -6.90 10.52 7.10
CA GLU A 79 -8.33 10.19 7.05
C GLU A 79 -8.82 10.02 5.61
N ARG A 80 -8.35 10.88 4.68
CA ARG A 80 -8.65 10.72 3.24
C ARG A 80 -8.14 9.39 2.69
N ARG A 81 -6.90 9.00 3.03
CA ARG A 81 -6.29 7.74 2.58
C ARG A 81 -6.99 6.51 3.17
N VAL A 82 -7.34 6.54 4.46
CA VAL A 82 -8.10 5.46 5.12
C VAL A 82 -9.49 5.33 4.51
N THR A 83 -10.21 6.44 4.33
CA THR A 83 -11.52 6.45 3.67
C THR A 83 -11.45 5.88 2.25
N ARG A 84 -10.41 6.25 1.49
CA ARG A 84 -10.20 5.72 0.14
C ARG A 84 -9.90 4.22 0.17
N ALA A 85 -9.10 3.73 1.10
CA ALA A 85 -8.83 2.29 1.25
C ALA A 85 -10.12 1.51 1.57
N LEU A 86 -10.98 2.03 2.46
CA LEU A 86 -12.30 1.45 2.76
C LEU A 86 -13.24 1.47 1.55
N GLU A 87 -13.19 2.52 0.72
CA GLU A 87 -13.94 2.59 -0.53
C GLU A 87 -13.45 1.55 -1.55
N LEU A 88 -12.14 1.44 -1.75
CA LEU A 88 -11.55 0.49 -2.68
C LEU A 88 -11.81 -0.96 -2.27
N ALA A 89 -11.73 -1.27 -0.97
CA ALA A 89 -12.06 -2.59 -0.44
C ALA A 89 -13.49 -3.03 -0.81
N ARG A 90 -14.42 -2.08 -0.90
CA ARG A 90 -15.83 -2.34 -1.25
C ARG A 90 -16.09 -2.32 -2.76
N THR A 91 -15.49 -1.36 -3.47
CA THR A 91 -15.85 -1.07 -4.87
C THR A 91 -14.94 -1.77 -5.88
N ARG A 92 -13.74 -2.18 -5.46
CA ARG A 92 -12.70 -2.77 -6.30
C ARG A 92 -12.09 -4.02 -5.61
N PRO A 93 -12.90 -5.07 -5.33
CA PRO A 93 -12.43 -6.26 -4.60
C PRO A 93 -11.28 -6.98 -5.31
N GLU A 94 -11.14 -6.83 -6.62
CA GLU A 94 -10.02 -7.39 -7.39
C GLU A 94 -8.65 -6.76 -7.04
N LEU A 95 -8.64 -5.61 -6.38
CA LEU A 95 -7.41 -4.99 -5.85
C LEU A 95 -7.01 -5.61 -4.50
N ALA A 96 -7.88 -6.42 -3.89
CA ALA A 96 -7.66 -7.10 -2.62
C ALA A 96 -7.16 -6.15 -1.51
N VAL A 97 -7.69 -4.92 -1.48
CA VAL A 97 -7.44 -3.96 -0.40
C VAL A 97 -8.28 -4.37 0.80
N THR A 98 -7.68 -4.40 1.98
CA THR A 98 -8.39 -4.66 3.24
C THR A 98 -7.86 -3.71 4.30
N VAL A 99 -8.74 -2.92 4.91
CA VAL A 99 -8.39 -2.16 6.11
C VAL A 99 -8.61 -3.09 7.30
N VAL A 100 -7.51 -3.48 7.93
CA VAL A 100 -7.48 -4.49 9.00
C VAL A 100 -7.88 -3.85 10.32
N HIS A 101 -7.28 -2.71 10.62
CA HIS A 101 -7.44 -2.04 11.91
C HIS A 101 -7.25 -0.55 11.75
N VAL A 102 -7.94 0.23 12.58
CA VAL A 102 -7.85 1.68 12.63
C VAL A 102 -7.90 2.11 14.09
N GLU A 103 -6.92 2.89 14.51
CA GLU A 103 -6.83 3.49 15.83
C GLU A 103 -6.67 5.00 15.71
N ARG A 104 -7.50 5.71 16.46
CA ARG A 104 -7.44 7.15 16.64
C ARG A 104 -7.12 7.46 18.10
N PRO A 105 -6.50 8.61 18.38
CA PRO A 105 -6.37 9.12 19.74
C PRO A 105 -7.71 9.08 20.48
N GLY A 106 -7.73 8.39 21.63
CA GLY A 106 -8.92 8.24 22.47
C GLY A 106 -9.73 6.97 22.22
N ASP A 107 -9.42 6.18 21.19
CA ASP A 107 -10.02 4.85 21.04
C ASP A 107 -9.54 3.93 22.19
N PRO A 108 -10.40 3.02 22.71
CA PRO A 108 -10.04 2.17 23.85
C PRO A 108 -8.78 1.30 23.68
N GLY A 109 -8.37 1.04 22.43
CA GLY A 109 -7.16 0.27 22.09
C GLY A 109 -5.94 1.11 21.70
N ALA A 110 -6.09 2.44 21.54
CA ALA A 110 -5.02 3.28 21.05
C ALA A 110 -3.84 3.34 22.04
N MET A 111 -2.64 2.98 21.57
CA MET A 111 -1.44 3.00 22.40
C MET A 111 -0.95 4.41 22.74
N THR A 112 -1.46 5.43 22.05
CA THR A 112 -1.07 6.84 22.25
C THR A 112 -2.28 7.77 22.15
N ASP A 113 -2.16 8.96 22.72
CA ASP A 113 -3.15 10.05 22.62
C ASP A 113 -2.83 11.04 21.48
N TYR A 114 -1.87 10.72 20.61
CA TYR A 114 -1.40 11.64 19.58
C TYR A 114 -1.15 11.01 18.21
N LEU A 115 -1.18 9.68 18.07
CA LEU A 115 -0.91 8.99 16.82
C LEU A 115 -2.20 8.40 16.24
N TYR A 116 -2.45 8.71 14.98
CA TYR A 116 -3.49 8.07 14.16
C TYR A 116 -2.83 6.94 13.38
N GLN A 117 -3.36 5.72 13.48
CA GLN A 117 -2.76 4.50 12.92
C GLN A 117 -3.80 3.67 12.18
N ALA A 118 -3.48 3.24 10.97
CA ALA A 118 -4.34 2.34 10.20
C ALA A 118 -3.50 1.28 9.51
N TRP A 119 -3.88 0.02 9.69
CA TRP A 119 -3.23 -1.12 9.06
C TRP A 119 -4.03 -1.53 7.84
N VAL A 120 -3.39 -1.44 6.68
CA VAL A 120 -4.00 -1.74 5.38
C VAL A 120 -3.23 -2.87 4.73
N ARG A 121 -3.94 -3.95 4.43
CA ARG A 121 -3.43 -5.11 3.69
C ARG A 121 -3.72 -4.95 2.20
N LEU A 122 -2.74 -5.31 1.37
CA LEU A 122 -2.88 -5.32 -0.08
C LEU A 122 -2.60 -6.74 -0.60
N GLY A 123 -3.64 -7.43 -1.08
CA GLY A 123 -3.53 -8.82 -1.56
C GLY A 123 -2.70 -9.01 -2.84
N LEU A 124 -2.15 -7.93 -3.41
CA LEU A 124 -1.28 -8.00 -4.58
C LEU A 124 0.05 -8.73 -4.32
N LEU A 125 0.54 -8.76 -3.07
CA LEU A 125 1.78 -9.44 -2.70
C LEU A 125 1.58 -10.92 -2.31
N GLY A 126 0.36 -11.44 -2.45
CA GLY A 126 -0.01 -12.67 -1.78
C GLY A 126 0.18 -12.52 -0.27
N PRO A 127 0.27 -13.64 0.46
CA PRO A 127 0.17 -13.62 1.90
C PRO A 127 1.47 -13.28 2.63
N TRP A 128 2.50 -12.82 1.92
CA TRP A 128 3.81 -12.48 2.49
C TRP A 128 3.87 -10.97 2.71
N ARG A 129 3.91 -10.56 3.99
CA ARG A 129 4.23 -9.19 4.47
C ARG A 129 3.64 -8.07 3.61
N ASN A 130 2.33 -7.92 3.69
CA ASN A 130 1.58 -6.96 2.90
C ASN A 130 0.73 -6.00 3.73
N THR A 131 0.99 -5.94 5.03
CA THR A 131 0.37 -4.97 5.95
C THR A 131 1.22 -3.71 6.00
N PHE A 132 0.64 -2.62 5.53
CA PHE A 132 1.20 -1.28 5.64
C PHE A 132 0.49 -0.55 6.76
N GLU A 133 1.26 0.09 7.62
CA GLU A 133 0.70 0.95 8.64
C GLU A 133 0.81 2.41 8.17
N LEU A 134 -0.33 3.08 8.03
CA LEU A 134 -0.39 4.52 7.81
C LEU A 134 -0.40 5.20 9.17
N GLN A 135 0.56 6.08 9.41
CA GLN A 135 0.68 6.82 10.66
C GLN A 135 0.59 8.33 10.42
N ALA A 136 -0.17 9.06 11.23
CA ALA A 136 -0.13 10.52 11.26
C ALA A 136 -0.10 11.04 12.70
N LEU A 137 0.69 12.09 12.94
CA LEU A 137 0.73 12.77 14.23
C LEU A 137 -0.40 13.81 14.30
N ALA A 138 -1.04 13.89 15.47
CA ALA A 138 -1.91 15.02 15.80
C ALA A 138 -1.15 16.34 15.66
N ALA A 139 -1.87 17.40 15.33
CA ALA A 139 -1.28 18.71 15.08
C ALA A 139 -0.43 19.19 16.28
N GLY A 140 0.78 19.68 15.99
CA GLY A 140 1.69 20.21 17.02
C GLY A 140 2.39 19.15 17.87
N LYS A 141 2.31 17.86 17.51
CA LYS A 141 3.03 16.77 18.19
C LYS A 141 4.26 16.37 17.40
N GLU A 142 5.34 16.05 18.09
CA GLU A 142 6.59 15.54 17.50
C GLU A 142 6.76 14.05 17.83
N PRO A 143 7.43 13.27 16.97
CA PRO A 143 7.78 11.90 17.31
C PRO A 143 8.77 11.91 18.49
N MET A 144 8.52 11.07 19.50
CA MET A 144 9.51 10.84 20.56
C MET A 144 10.76 10.23 19.92
N ARG A 145 11.92 10.84 20.21
CA ARG A 145 13.23 10.39 19.74
C ARG A 145 13.76 9.25 20.59
#